data_AF-A0A075R4Q5-F1
#
_entry.id   AF-A0A075R4Q5-F1
#
_cell.length_a   1.000
_cell.length_b   1.000
_cell.length_c   1.000
_cell.angle_alpha   90.00
_cell.angle_beta   90.00
_cell.angle_gamma   90.00
#
_symmetry.space_group_name_H-M   'P 1'
#
loop_
_entity.id
_entity.type
_entity.pdbx_description
1 polymer ?
#
loop_
_entity_poly.entity_id
_entity_poly.type
_entity_poly.pdbx_seq_one_letter_code
_entity_poly.pdbx_strand_id
1 'polypeptide(L)'
;MTSRNTPGSLILDAFYVDEFGVQNASHNIDSRMPRGTPLLHKNKFTSVHPLRGGGVIEFAESVRMPDVTNKANPRHNPSLTGQWVQTNIPSGHRDTHPVWLFLSASTLIRARELRSDQPWDTPIRVSILYAVGFEMNRHGLRSAIATHPEPSALVVVPGIEPPLPRWGVGINDSDLMNLLKSAVSRPVTYNTKVMAAYSTGANGLNQTLLHNLIDVSQVERIIFYDCLYEKVSGNTAEALNAARRRAGPSLKIIAYKCTKNGNSLDSSFNLSVVRKNPGLIRSDGVVDLSYMTASVFPAYSALITFRALESGIADGLITLTSSLHTAFDEMKRIVPARGKVVSQSNTWSYVFGGSPPSDKVLLSSWYKDNERVIKQFYSHLGSITKSGSIRELIWGNQLPGWSGGDGEENHDLLLPDFAWEYLTP
;
A
#
# COMPACT_ATOMS: atom_id res chain seq x y z
N MET A 1 1.64 -5.25 -21.72
CA MET A 1 0.74 -4.58 -22.69
C MET A 1 -0.67 -4.98 -22.36
N THR A 2 -1.50 -4.04 -21.90
CA THR A 2 -2.91 -4.30 -21.55
C THR A 2 -3.78 -3.56 -22.54
N SER A 3 -4.61 -4.28 -23.29
CA SER A 3 -5.68 -3.63 -24.06
C SER A 3 -6.83 -3.28 -23.11
N ARG A 4 -7.50 -2.15 -23.36
CA ARG A 4 -8.58 -1.63 -22.52
C ARG A 4 -9.81 -2.53 -22.42
N ASN A 5 -9.86 -3.63 -23.18
CA ASN A 5 -10.83 -4.71 -22.99
C ASN A 5 -10.54 -5.58 -21.74
N THR A 6 -9.54 -5.24 -20.93
CA THR A 6 -9.25 -5.89 -19.65
C THR A 6 -9.39 -4.91 -18.48
N PRO A 7 -9.85 -5.35 -17.29
CA PRO A 7 -9.91 -4.55 -16.05
C PRO A 7 -8.57 -3.89 -15.64
N GLY A 8 -7.47 -4.22 -16.32
CA GLY A 8 -6.11 -3.69 -16.16
C GLY A 8 -5.93 -2.19 -16.44
N SER A 9 -6.85 -1.52 -17.13
CA SER A 9 -6.67 -0.12 -17.59
C SER A 9 -6.87 0.93 -16.48
N LEU A 10 -7.85 0.74 -15.59
CA LEU A 10 -8.08 1.62 -14.42
C LEU A 10 -6.96 1.54 -13.39
N ILE A 11 -6.25 0.40 -13.37
CA ILE A 11 -5.08 0.18 -12.53
C ILE A 11 -3.91 1.06 -13.00
N LEU A 12 -4.03 1.80 -14.11
CA LEU A 12 -2.98 2.71 -14.59
C LEU A 12 -3.32 4.19 -14.41
N ASP A 13 -4.48 4.50 -13.84
CA ASP A 13 -4.88 5.87 -13.56
C ASP A 13 -4.23 6.38 -12.25
N ALA A 14 -4.13 7.70 -12.12
CA ALA A 14 -3.70 8.37 -10.91
C ALA A 14 -4.91 8.70 -10.05
N PHE A 15 -4.79 8.50 -8.75
CA PHE A 15 -5.84 8.87 -7.77
C PHE A 15 -5.37 9.93 -6.77
N TYR A 16 -4.15 10.45 -6.97
CA TYR A 16 -3.51 11.48 -6.16
C TYR A 16 -2.83 12.49 -7.10
N VAL A 17 -3.02 13.79 -6.83
CA VAL A 17 -2.59 14.89 -7.72
C VAL A 17 -1.08 14.84 -8.01
N ASP A 18 -0.24 14.47 -7.04
CA ASP A 18 1.20 14.37 -7.22
C ASP A 18 1.65 13.18 -8.11
N GLU A 19 0.71 12.35 -8.54
CA GLU A 19 0.91 11.28 -9.51
C GLU A 19 0.26 11.54 -10.86
N PHE A 20 -0.37 12.69 -11.04
CA PHE A 20 -1.01 13.03 -12.31
C PHE A 20 0.04 13.11 -13.41
N GLY A 21 -0.16 12.29 -14.43
CA GLY A 21 0.58 12.26 -15.69
C GLY A 21 -0.27 12.80 -16.83
N VAL A 22 -0.34 12.07 -17.93
CA VAL A 22 -1.13 12.47 -19.10
C VAL A 22 -2.62 12.40 -18.77
N GLN A 23 -3.38 13.47 -18.99
CA GLN A 23 -4.82 13.44 -18.85
C GLN A 23 -5.45 12.44 -19.83
N ASN A 24 -6.40 11.61 -19.38
CA ASN A 24 -7.16 10.78 -20.30
C ASN A 24 -7.93 11.67 -21.31
N ALA A 25 -8.20 11.13 -22.49
CA ALA A 25 -9.03 11.65 -23.57
C ALA A 25 -10.19 10.67 -23.81
N SER A 26 -11.28 11.10 -24.44
CA SER A 26 -12.47 10.25 -24.68
C SER A 26 -12.17 8.90 -25.37
N HIS A 27 -11.21 8.88 -26.32
CA HIS A 27 -10.79 7.67 -27.04
C HIS A 27 -9.89 6.74 -26.20
N ASN A 28 -9.54 7.16 -24.99
CA ASN A 28 -8.85 6.39 -23.99
C ASN A 28 -9.66 6.43 -22.67
N ILE A 29 -10.93 6.04 -22.75
CA ILE A 29 -11.73 5.63 -21.58
C ILE A 29 -12.21 4.18 -21.81
N ASP A 30 -12.24 3.32 -20.78
CA ASP A 30 -12.87 1.99 -20.89
C ASP A 30 -14.39 2.17 -20.90
N SER A 31 -15.02 1.92 -22.05
CA SER A 31 -16.46 2.10 -22.25
C SER A 31 -17.34 1.13 -21.45
N ARG A 32 -16.76 0.06 -20.87
CA ARG A 32 -17.49 -0.91 -20.01
C ARG A 32 -17.48 -0.51 -18.53
N MET A 33 -16.73 0.52 -18.17
CA MET A 33 -16.83 1.18 -16.87
C MET A 33 -17.77 2.37 -17.07
N PRO A 34 -19.04 2.29 -16.64
CA PRO A 34 -20.16 3.14 -17.09
C PRO A 34 -20.12 4.57 -16.51
N ARG A 35 -18.93 5.14 -16.32
CA ARG A 35 -18.78 6.54 -15.99
C ARG A 35 -19.22 7.34 -17.21
N GLY A 36 -20.30 8.10 -17.07
CA GLY A 36 -20.33 9.38 -17.76
C GLY A 36 -19.02 10.10 -17.40
N THR A 37 -18.25 10.48 -18.41
CA THR A 37 -17.03 11.30 -18.33
C THR A 37 -17.09 12.29 -17.16
N PRO A 38 -16.02 12.45 -16.36
CA PRO A 38 -14.76 12.99 -16.89
C PRO A 38 -13.46 12.15 -16.70
N LEU A 39 -12.38 12.75 -17.22
CA LEU A 39 -11.07 12.20 -17.57
C LEU A 39 -10.17 12.08 -16.33
N LEU A 40 -9.94 10.87 -15.84
CA LEU A 40 -8.86 10.64 -14.86
C LEU A 40 -7.52 10.99 -15.49
N HIS A 41 -6.59 11.57 -14.73
CA HIS A 41 -5.20 11.57 -15.16
C HIS A 41 -4.64 10.14 -15.15
N LYS A 42 -3.79 9.81 -16.12
CA LYS A 42 -2.92 8.63 -16.01
C LYS A 42 -1.93 8.83 -14.90
N ASN A 43 -1.49 7.72 -14.32
CA ASN A 43 -0.36 7.76 -13.43
C ASN A 43 0.91 8.20 -14.20
N LYS A 44 1.71 9.09 -13.61
CA LYS A 44 2.97 9.56 -14.21
C LYS A 44 3.95 8.44 -14.56
N PHE A 45 3.83 7.26 -13.93
CA PHE A 45 4.57 6.05 -14.29
C PHE A 45 3.82 5.17 -15.29
N THR A 46 3.03 5.78 -16.18
CA THR A 46 2.33 5.11 -17.29
C THR A 46 2.52 5.92 -18.56
N SER A 47 3.14 5.31 -19.57
CA SER A 47 3.23 5.91 -20.90
C SER A 47 2.00 5.55 -21.73
N VAL A 48 1.56 6.51 -22.53
CA VAL A 48 0.38 6.39 -23.39
C VAL A 48 0.82 6.65 -24.84
N HIS A 49 0.59 5.70 -25.72
CA HIS A 49 0.98 5.77 -27.12
C HIS A 49 -0.27 5.73 -28.01
N PRO A 50 -0.54 6.77 -28.82
CA PRO A 50 -1.70 6.79 -29.69
C PRO A 50 -1.57 5.76 -30.82
N LEU A 51 -2.69 5.16 -31.20
CA LEU A 51 -2.80 4.24 -32.34
C LEU A 51 -3.31 4.97 -33.59
N ARG A 52 -2.82 4.57 -34.76
CA ARG A 52 -3.40 4.98 -36.05
C ARG A 52 -4.83 4.41 -36.12
N GLY A 53 -5.83 5.29 -36.14
CA GLY A 53 -7.26 4.91 -36.18
C GLY A 53 -8.10 5.29 -34.96
N GLY A 54 -7.52 5.96 -33.96
CA GLY A 54 -8.26 6.45 -32.79
C GLY A 54 -8.29 5.43 -31.65
N GLY A 55 -7.30 5.50 -30.76
CA GLY A 55 -7.13 4.65 -29.59
C GLY A 55 -5.74 4.86 -28.98
N VAL A 56 -5.43 4.20 -27.85
CA VAL A 56 -4.09 4.23 -27.25
C VAL A 56 -3.65 2.86 -26.75
N ILE A 57 -2.33 2.64 -26.69
CA ILE A 57 -1.69 1.59 -25.91
C ILE A 57 -1.08 2.20 -24.65
N GLU A 58 -1.24 1.52 -23.53
CA GLU A 58 -0.67 1.91 -22.24
C GLU A 58 0.45 0.97 -21.82
N PHE A 59 1.54 1.55 -21.33
CA PHE A 59 2.64 0.80 -20.72
C PHE A 59 2.86 1.33 -19.31
N ALA A 60 2.67 0.44 -18.32
CA ALA A 60 3.08 0.72 -16.96
C ALA A 60 4.60 0.59 -16.85
N GLU A 61 5.25 1.46 -16.08
CA GLU A 61 6.64 1.23 -15.66
C GLU A 61 6.77 0.05 -14.69
N SER A 62 5.66 -0.42 -14.13
CA SER A 62 5.62 -1.64 -13.33
C SER A 62 5.66 -2.89 -14.23
N VAL A 63 6.47 -3.85 -13.83
CA VAL A 63 6.49 -5.20 -14.42
C VAL A 63 5.46 -6.06 -13.70
N ARG A 64 4.64 -6.77 -14.48
CA ARG A 64 3.68 -7.74 -13.96
C ARG A 64 4.10 -9.13 -14.41
N MET A 65 4.33 -10.03 -13.46
CA MET A 65 4.41 -11.46 -13.75
C MET A 65 3.02 -12.07 -13.60
N PRO A 66 2.37 -12.48 -14.71
CA PRO A 66 0.94 -12.81 -14.70
C PRO A 66 0.58 -14.11 -13.97
N ASP A 67 1.55 -15.00 -13.67
CA ASP A 67 1.27 -16.34 -13.15
C ASP A 67 2.33 -16.88 -12.18
N VAL A 68 2.52 -16.22 -11.02
CA VAL A 68 3.41 -16.74 -9.97
C VAL A 68 2.67 -17.81 -9.16
N THR A 69 3.22 -19.02 -9.09
CA THR A 69 2.64 -20.12 -8.30
C THR A 69 2.65 -19.78 -6.82
N ASN A 70 1.52 -19.96 -6.12
CA ASN A 70 1.41 -19.70 -4.69
C ASN A 70 2.31 -20.65 -3.89
N LYS A 71 3.43 -20.14 -3.38
CA LYS A 71 4.39 -20.93 -2.59
C LYS A 71 3.93 -21.20 -1.16
N ALA A 72 2.85 -20.56 -0.71
CA ALA A 72 2.17 -20.90 0.54
C ALA A 72 1.13 -22.02 0.34
N ASN A 73 0.90 -22.51 -0.89
CA ASN A 73 -0.05 -23.59 -1.13
C ASN A 73 0.61 -24.97 -0.98
N PRO A 74 0.16 -25.81 -0.01
CA PRO A 74 0.77 -27.13 0.21
C PRO A 74 0.61 -28.08 -0.98
N ARG A 75 -0.34 -27.84 -1.89
CA ARG A 75 -0.48 -28.61 -3.13
C ARG A 75 0.74 -28.45 -4.07
N HIS A 76 1.44 -27.32 -3.98
CA HIS A 76 2.55 -26.95 -4.88
C HIS A 76 3.86 -26.71 -4.16
N ASN A 77 3.88 -26.83 -2.84
CA ASN A 77 5.07 -26.71 -2.02
C ASN A 77 5.08 -27.78 -0.92
N PRO A 78 5.63 -28.97 -1.19
CA PRO A 78 5.68 -30.06 -0.22
C PRO A 78 6.65 -29.78 0.94
N SER A 79 7.47 -28.71 0.87
CA SER A 79 8.35 -28.30 1.98
C SER A 79 7.62 -27.57 3.10
N LEU A 80 6.37 -27.15 2.87
CA LEU A 80 5.52 -26.56 3.90
C LEU A 80 5.22 -27.61 4.97
N THR A 81 5.68 -27.39 6.18
CA THR A 81 5.56 -28.32 7.30
C THR A 81 5.16 -27.59 8.59
N GLY A 82 4.66 -28.34 9.57
CA GLY A 82 4.29 -27.85 10.89
C GLY A 82 2.81 -27.45 11.04
N GLN A 83 2.44 -27.04 12.24
CA GLN A 83 1.05 -26.81 12.65
C GLN A 83 0.33 -25.63 11.97
N TRP A 84 1.08 -24.75 11.28
CA TRP A 84 0.53 -23.53 10.69
C TRP A 84 0.45 -23.55 9.17
N VAL A 85 0.67 -24.70 8.54
CA VAL A 85 0.41 -24.86 7.10
C VAL A 85 -1.07 -24.58 6.84
N GLN A 86 -1.37 -23.67 5.90
CA GLN A 86 -2.75 -23.34 5.58
C GLN A 86 -3.46 -24.50 4.86
N THR A 87 -4.70 -24.77 5.25
CA THR A 87 -5.53 -25.89 4.74
C THR A 87 -6.84 -25.43 4.11
N ASN A 88 -7.11 -24.12 4.12
CA ASN A 88 -8.37 -23.52 3.72
C ASN A 88 -8.38 -23.00 2.27
N ILE A 89 -7.42 -23.41 1.44
CA ILE A 89 -7.37 -23.06 0.02
C ILE A 89 -8.37 -23.94 -0.74
N PRO A 90 -9.40 -23.39 -1.39
CA PRO A 90 -10.37 -24.18 -2.13
C PRO A 90 -9.73 -24.86 -3.35
N SER A 91 -10.13 -26.10 -3.62
CA SER A 91 -9.56 -26.92 -4.70
C SER A 91 -9.73 -26.31 -6.09
N GLY A 92 -10.86 -25.65 -6.35
CA GLY A 92 -11.20 -25.01 -7.63
C GLY A 92 -10.61 -23.61 -7.84
N HIS A 93 -9.86 -23.06 -6.88
CA HIS A 93 -9.21 -21.76 -7.05
C HIS A 93 -7.91 -21.86 -7.84
N ARG A 94 -7.58 -20.79 -8.58
CA ARG A 94 -6.29 -20.66 -9.28
C ARG A 94 -5.14 -20.74 -8.28
N ASP A 95 -4.13 -21.51 -8.64
CA ASP A 95 -2.90 -21.65 -7.86
C ASP A 95 -1.82 -20.64 -8.25
N THR A 96 -2.00 -19.94 -9.37
CA THR A 96 -1.14 -18.85 -9.82
C THR A 96 -1.81 -17.51 -9.55
N HIS A 97 -0.98 -16.53 -9.18
CA HIS A 97 -1.43 -15.17 -8.91
C HIS A 97 -0.49 -14.14 -9.54
N PRO A 98 -1.02 -12.99 -9.99
CA PRO A 98 -0.20 -11.93 -10.54
C PRO A 98 0.58 -11.22 -9.43
N VAL A 99 1.89 -11.08 -9.62
CA VAL A 99 2.76 -10.28 -8.75
C VAL A 99 3.24 -9.06 -9.52
N TRP A 100 3.23 -7.90 -8.86
CA TRP A 100 3.69 -6.64 -9.43
C TRP A 100 5.05 -6.25 -8.88
N LEU A 101 5.88 -5.67 -9.73
CA LEU A 101 7.19 -5.12 -9.41
C LEU A 101 7.27 -3.70 -9.94
N PHE A 102 7.76 -2.79 -9.12
CA PHE A 102 8.24 -1.48 -9.55
C PHE A 102 9.71 -1.32 -9.16
N LEU A 103 10.50 -0.76 -10.07
CA LEU A 103 11.93 -0.51 -9.88
C LEU A 103 12.16 0.99 -9.68
N SER A 104 13.02 1.36 -8.73
CA SER A 104 13.45 2.75 -8.59
C SER A 104 14.23 3.22 -9.81
N ALA A 105 14.28 4.53 -10.03
CA ALA A 105 15.08 5.12 -11.10
C ALA A 105 16.57 4.72 -10.99
N SER A 106 17.11 4.65 -9.77
CA SER A 106 18.47 4.20 -9.48
C SER A 106 18.74 2.76 -9.93
N THR A 107 17.78 1.84 -9.79
CA THR A 107 17.91 0.46 -10.30
C THR A 107 17.99 0.43 -11.83
N LEU A 108 17.12 1.18 -12.49
CA LEU A 108 17.09 1.25 -13.96
C LEU A 108 18.36 1.90 -14.52
N ILE A 109 18.86 2.96 -13.88
CA ILE A 109 20.12 3.62 -14.22
C ILE A 109 21.27 2.62 -14.07
N ARG A 110 21.38 1.95 -12.91
CA ARG A 110 22.43 0.94 -12.66
C ARG A 110 22.42 -0.16 -13.73
N ALA A 111 21.24 -0.66 -14.09
CA ALA A 111 21.10 -1.69 -15.12
C ALA A 111 21.62 -1.24 -16.49
N ARG A 112 21.46 0.04 -16.86
CA ARG A 112 21.94 0.61 -18.12
C ARG A 112 23.44 0.91 -18.12
N GLU A 113 24.00 1.30 -16.98
CA GLU A 113 25.42 1.62 -16.84
C GLU A 113 26.33 0.37 -16.85
N LEU A 114 25.81 -0.76 -16.36
CA LEU A 114 26.53 -2.02 -16.37
C LEU A 114 26.63 -2.59 -17.79
N ARG A 115 27.86 -2.85 -18.26
CA ARG A 115 28.09 -3.59 -19.51
C ARG A 115 27.47 -4.98 -19.44
N SER A 116 27.17 -5.58 -20.59
CA SER A 116 26.51 -6.90 -20.66
C SER A 116 27.32 -8.03 -20.01
N ASP A 117 28.64 -7.92 -19.97
CA ASP A 117 29.57 -8.90 -19.38
C ASP A 117 29.80 -8.70 -17.87
N GLN A 118 29.41 -7.56 -17.31
CA GLN A 118 29.62 -7.26 -15.90
C GLN A 118 28.56 -7.94 -15.01
N PRO A 119 28.92 -8.53 -13.86
CA PRO A 119 27.93 -8.99 -12.91
C PRO A 119 27.20 -7.81 -12.25
N TRP A 120 26.01 -8.08 -11.71
CA TRP A 120 25.34 -7.13 -10.83
C TRP A 120 26.13 -7.00 -9.52
N ASP A 121 26.53 -5.78 -9.18
CA ASP A 121 27.53 -5.53 -8.12
C ASP A 121 26.96 -4.89 -6.85
N THR A 122 25.74 -4.34 -6.91
CA THR A 122 25.10 -3.66 -5.78
C THR A 122 23.72 -4.27 -5.53
N PRO A 123 23.50 -5.06 -4.47
CA PRO A 123 22.23 -5.73 -4.23
C PRO A 123 21.02 -4.78 -4.30
N ILE A 124 19.96 -5.19 -4.99
CA ILE A 124 18.69 -4.44 -5.01
C ILE A 124 18.06 -4.52 -3.61
N ARG A 125 17.72 -3.38 -3.02
CA ARG A 125 17.00 -3.31 -1.75
C ARG A 125 15.50 -3.51 -2.01
N VAL A 126 14.95 -4.63 -1.53
CA VAL A 126 13.57 -5.03 -1.86
C VAL A 126 12.64 -4.75 -0.68
N SER A 127 11.53 -4.10 -0.98
CA SER A 127 10.36 -4.00 -0.12
C SER A 127 9.25 -4.90 -0.67
N ILE A 128 8.74 -5.81 0.13
CA ILE A 128 7.64 -6.71 -0.25
C ILE A 128 6.39 -6.30 0.51
N LEU A 129 5.36 -5.88 -0.21
CA LEU A 129 4.03 -5.59 0.34
C LEU A 129 3.06 -6.71 -0.06
N TYR A 130 2.48 -7.38 0.93
CA TYR A 130 1.34 -8.25 0.75
C TYR A 130 0.05 -7.42 0.88
N ALA A 131 -0.74 -7.26 -0.19
CA ALA A 131 -1.93 -6.40 -0.24
C ALA A 131 -2.94 -6.93 -1.27
N VAL A 132 -4.12 -6.32 -1.50
CA VAL A 132 -5.20 -6.82 -2.38
C VAL A 132 -4.86 -6.78 -3.90
N GLY A 133 -3.59 -6.60 -4.26
CA GLY A 133 -3.03 -6.80 -5.59
C GLY A 133 -3.08 -5.61 -6.54
N PHE A 134 -3.71 -4.49 -6.15
CA PHE A 134 -3.86 -3.28 -6.99
C PHE A 134 -3.32 -2.00 -6.34
N GLU A 135 -2.82 -2.11 -5.10
CA GLU A 135 -2.39 -1.00 -4.24
C GLU A 135 -1.19 -0.26 -4.81
N MET A 136 -0.32 -0.94 -5.55
CA MET A 136 0.85 -0.31 -6.18
C MET A 136 0.48 0.95 -6.96
N ASN A 137 -0.67 0.88 -7.65
CA ASN A 137 -1.13 1.96 -8.52
C ASN A 137 -2.29 2.72 -7.91
N ARG A 138 -3.28 2.02 -7.34
CA ARG A 138 -4.44 2.61 -6.66
C ARG A 138 -4.04 3.58 -5.56
N HIS A 139 -3.04 3.21 -4.75
CA HIS A 139 -2.60 3.99 -3.59
C HIS A 139 -1.32 4.78 -3.83
N GLY A 140 -0.83 4.82 -5.07
CA GLY A 140 0.34 5.59 -5.44
C GLY A 140 1.62 5.20 -4.68
N LEU A 141 1.83 3.89 -4.50
CA LEU A 141 2.98 3.38 -3.74
C LEU A 141 4.30 3.48 -4.53
N ARG A 142 4.23 3.55 -5.86
CA ARG A 142 5.42 3.70 -6.72
C ARG A 142 6.24 4.92 -6.33
N SER A 143 5.56 6.02 -6.05
CA SER A 143 6.23 7.26 -5.69
C SER A 143 7.04 7.12 -4.38
N ALA A 144 6.71 6.17 -3.49
CA ALA A 144 7.45 5.91 -2.24
C ALA A 144 8.87 5.36 -2.44
N ILE A 145 9.16 4.77 -3.60
CA ILE A 145 10.49 4.23 -3.90
C ILE A 145 11.11 4.79 -5.19
N ALA A 146 10.34 5.54 -6.00
CA ALA A 146 10.78 6.02 -7.31
C ALA A 146 12.11 6.78 -7.27
N THR A 147 12.30 7.61 -6.25
CA THR A 147 13.47 8.48 -6.07
C THR A 147 14.51 7.92 -5.09
N HIS A 148 14.42 6.64 -4.73
CA HIS A 148 15.38 6.06 -3.80
C HIS A 148 16.81 6.12 -4.37
N PRO A 149 17.80 6.65 -3.62
CA PRO A 149 19.15 6.87 -4.14
C PRO A 149 19.88 5.56 -4.47
N GLU A 150 19.64 4.50 -3.69
CA GLU A 150 20.21 3.17 -3.93
C GLU A 150 19.28 2.29 -4.78
N PRO A 151 19.81 1.33 -5.57
CA PRO A 151 19.00 0.37 -6.31
C PRO A 151 17.96 -0.30 -5.42
N SER A 152 16.68 -0.07 -5.72
CA SER A 152 15.55 -0.53 -4.91
C SER A 152 14.40 -1.05 -5.77
N ALA A 153 13.55 -1.85 -5.14
CA ALA A 153 12.36 -2.42 -5.74
C ALA A 153 11.20 -2.53 -4.73
N LEU A 154 9.97 -2.36 -5.23
CA LEU A 154 8.73 -2.62 -4.52
C LEU A 154 8.03 -3.79 -5.21
N VAL A 155 7.80 -4.86 -4.46
CA VAL A 155 7.07 -6.04 -4.92
C VAL A 155 5.73 -6.09 -4.20
N VAL A 156 4.64 -6.19 -4.95
CA VAL A 156 3.29 -6.37 -4.40
C VAL A 156 2.80 -7.78 -4.69
N VAL A 157 2.60 -8.54 -3.61
CA VAL A 157 2.04 -9.90 -3.61
C VAL A 157 0.56 -9.83 -3.23
N PRO A 158 -0.34 -10.46 -3.99
CA PRO A 158 -1.77 -10.30 -3.76
C PRO A 158 -2.26 -11.06 -2.51
N GLY A 159 -3.21 -10.48 -1.78
CA GLY A 159 -4.07 -11.11 -0.80
C GLY A 159 -5.37 -11.59 -1.45
N ILE A 160 -6.15 -12.35 -0.68
CA ILE A 160 -7.42 -12.92 -1.14
C ILE A 160 -8.55 -12.32 -0.30
N GLU A 161 -9.35 -11.47 -0.95
CA GLU A 161 -10.54 -10.86 -0.33
C GLU A 161 -11.79 -11.76 -0.39
N PRO A 162 -12.76 -11.54 0.51
CA PRO A 162 -14.09 -12.14 0.44
C PRO A 162 -14.79 -11.92 -0.92
N PRO A 163 -15.81 -12.74 -1.26
CA PRO A 163 -16.52 -13.71 -0.43
C PRO A 163 -15.78 -15.05 -0.25
N LEU A 164 -14.60 -15.19 -0.85
CA LEU A 164 -13.78 -16.38 -0.71
C LEU A 164 -13.25 -16.52 0.72
N PRO A 165 -12.96 -17.76 1.18
CA PRO A 165 -12.13 -17.96 2.35
C PRO A 165 -10.85 -17.12 2.23
N ARG A 166 -10.38 -16.53 3.33
CA ARG A 166 -9.11 -15.77 3.32
C ARG A 166 -7.95 -16.74 3.49
N TRP A 167 -7.07 -16.84 2.49
CA TRP A 167 -5.83 -17.61 2.58
C TRP A 167 -4.63 -16.78 2.10
N GLY A 168 -3.43 -17.23 2.41
CA GLY A 168 -2.18 -16.58 2.05
C GLY A 168 -1.69 -16.93 0.66
N VAL A 169 -1.23 -15.92 -0.08
CA VAL A 169 -0.38 -16.10 -1.25
C VAL A 169 1.05 -15.84 -0.83
N GLY A 170 1.93 -16.81 -1.05
CA GLY A 170 3.36 -16.70 -0.80
C GLY A 170 4.15 -16.63 -2.10
N ILE A 171 5.26 -15.89 -2.06
CA ILE A 171 6.33 -15.91 -3.07
C ILE A 171 7.62 -16.42 -2.39
N ASN A 172 8.50 -17.10 -3.12
CA ASN A 172 9.79 -17.54 -2.59
C ASN A 172 10.99 -16.81 -3.23
N ASP A 173 12.20 -17.04 -2.69
CA ASP A 173 13.42 -16.36 -3.18
C ASP A 173 13.67 -16.60 -4.67
N SER A 174 13.45 -17.83 -5.16
CA SER A 174 13.63 -18.15 -6.58
C SER A 174 12.68 -17.37 -7.49
N ASP A 175 11.41 -17.23 -7.10
CA ASP A 175 10.42 -16.45 -7.85
C ASP A 175 10.79 -14.96 -7.83
N LEU A 176 11.25 -14.43 -6.69
CA LEU A 176 11.68 -13.03 -6.55
C LEU A 176 12.94 -12.74 -7.38
N MET A 177 13.94 -13.63 -7.38
CA MET A 177 15.11 -13.52 -8.25
C MET A 177 14.72 -13.50 -9.73
N ASN A 178 13.81 -14.39 -10.13
CA ASN A 178 13.33 -14.47 -11.51
C ASN A 178 12.59 -13.19 -11.91
N LEU A 179 11.74 -12.66 -11.02
CA LEU A 179 11.02 -11.40 -11.23
C LEU A 179 11.98 -10.23 -11.46
N LEU A 180 12.96 -10.06 -10.58
CA LEU A 180 13.95 -8.98 -10.70
C LEU A 180 14.83 -9.18 -11.94
N LYS A 181 15.31 -10.40 -12.19
CA LYS A 181 16.10 -10.75 -13.38
C LYS A 181 15.36 -10.43 -14.66
N SER A 182 14.07 -10.79 -14.76
CA SER A 182 13.24 -10.50 -15.93
C SER A 182 13.03 -9.00 -16.12
N ALA A 183 12.96 -8.23 -15.04
CA ALA A 183 12.73 -6.78 -15.12
C ALA A 183 13.96 -5.98 -15.58
N VAL A 184 15.18 -6.44 -15.26
CA VAL A 184 16.43 -5.78 -15.71
C VAL A 184 17.19 -6.57 -16.78
N SER A 185 16.62 -7.67 -17.26
CA SER A 185 17.19 -8.57 -18.28
C SER A 185 18.59 -9.13 -17.97
N ARG A 186 18.92 -9.32 -16.69
CA ARG A 186 20.21 -9.89 -16.24
C ARG A 186 20.13 -10.48 -14.83
N PRO A 187 20.99 -11.44 -14.45
CA PRO A 187 21.06 -11.91 -13.07
C PRO A 187 21.34 -10.77 -12.10
N VAL A 188 20.66 -10.76 -10.96
CA VAL A 188 20.83 -9.76 -9.91
C VAL A 188 21.03 -10.42 -8.56
N THR A 189 21.55 -9.65 -7.61
CA THR A 189 21.47 -9.93 -6.18
C THR A 189 20.47 -8.97 -5.54
N TYR A 190 19.85 -9.37 -4.44
CA TYR A 190 18.94 -8.53 -3.69
C TYR A 190 19.02 -8.83 -2.19
N ASN A 191 18.55 -7.86 -1.40
CA ASN A 191 18.33 -8.02 0.03
C ASN A 191 16.91 -7.57 0.35
N THR A 192 16.13 -8.42 1.03
CA THR A 192 14.82 -8.03 1.54
C THR A 192 15.03 -7.12 2.76
N LYS A 193 14.61 -5.85 2.65
CA LYS A 193 14.78 -4.85 3.72
C LYS A 193 13.50 -4.61 4.50
N VAL A 194 12.37 -4.60 3.81
CA VAL A 194 11.06 -4.35 4.41
C VAL A 194 10.08 -5.41 3.93
N MET A 195 9.32 -5.95 4.87
CA MET A 195 8.13 -6.73 4.56
C MET A 195 6.91 -6.05 5.17
N ALA A 196 5.85 -5.92 4.41
CA ALA A 196 4.64 -5.25 4.86
C ALA A 196 3.40 -6.06 4.50
N ALA A 197 2.34 -5.86 5.27
CA ALA A 197 1.02 -6.37 4.98
C ALA A 197 -0.02 -5.24 5.03
N TYR A 198 -1.04 -5.37 4.21
CA TYR A 198 -2.23 -4.55 4.20
C TYR A 198 -3.46 -5.44 3.94
N SER A 199 -4.56 -5.16 4.65
CA SER A 199 -5.80 -5.95 4.60
C SER A 199 -5.55 -7.48 4.66
N THR A 200 -6.11 -8.25 3.73
CA THR A 200 -5.97 -9.71 3.65
C THR A 200 -4.57 -10.19 3.29
N GLY A 201 -3.66 -9.30 2.88
CA GLY A 201 -2.25 -9.60 2.65
C GLY A 201 -1.52 -10.16 3.87
N ALA A 202 -2.01 -9.89 5.09
CA ALA A 202 -1.46 -10.45 6.32
C ALA A 202 -1.39 -12.00 6.31
N ASN A 203 -2.31 -12.67 5.61
CA ASN A 203 -2.27 -14.13 5.45
C ASN A 203 -1.03 -14.60 4.68
N GLY A 204 -0.69 -13.91 3.59
CA GLY A 204 0.48 -14.23 2.76
C GLY A 204 1.78 -13.94 3.49
N LEU A 205 1.86 -12.77 4.14
CA LEU A 205 3.01 -12.43 4.98
C LEU A 205 3.25 -13.48 6.07
N ASN A 206 2.21 -13.86 6.82
CA ASN A 206 2.33 -14.86 7.87
C ASN A 206 2.88 -16.18 7.35
N GLN A 207 2.32 -16.70 6.25
CA GLN A 207 2.79 -17.95 5.64
C GLN A 207 4.25 -17.84 5.18
N THR A 208 4.63 -16.72 4.56
CA THR A 208 6.02 -16.47 4.15
C THR A 208 6.99 -16.51 5.34
N LEU A 209 6.65 -15.85 6.45
CA LEU A 209 7.49 -15.80 7.64
C LEU A 209 7.56 -17.14 8.36
N LEU A 210 6.42 -17.83 8.52
CA LEU A 210 6.35 -19.14 9.17
C LEU A 210 7.20 -20.17 8.44
N HIS A 211 7.11 -20.20 7.11
CA HIS A 211 7.71 -21.23 6.27
C HIS A 211 9.04 -20.82 5.61
N ASN A 212 9.57 -19.64 5.95
CA ASN A 212 10.85 -19.16 5.43
C ASN A 212 10.90 -19.17 3.89
N LEU A 213 9.84 -18.67 3.24
CA LEU A 213 9.77 -18.67 1.78
C LEU A 213 10.75 -17.66 1.17
N ILE A 214 11.03 -16.57 1.90
CA ILE A 214 11.97 -15.51 1.54
C ILE A 214 13.05 -15.44 2.63
N ASP A 215 14.29 -15.18 2.26
CA ASP A 215 15.34 -14.86 3.23
C ASP A 215 15.02 -13.53 3.93
N VAL A 216 14.82 -13.63 5.25
CA VAL A 216 14.52 -12.51 6.13
C VAL A 216 15.71 -12.09 6.99
N SER A 217 16.89 -12.67 6.80
CA SER A 217 18.10 -12.41 7.59
C SER A 217 18.52 -10.93 7.60
N GLN A 218 18.18 -10.18 6.54
CA GLN A 218 18.47 -8.76 6.40
C GLN A 218 17.24 -7.85 6.48
N VAL A 219 16.08 -8.40 6.86
CA VAL A 219 14.86 -7.60 7.04
C VAL A 219 15.05 -6.70 8.25
N GLU A 220 14.91 -5.40 8.03
CA GLU A 220 15.03 -4.37 9.05
C GLU A 220 13.68 -4.09 9.71
N ARG A 221 12.60 -4.22 8.94
CA ARG A 221 11.24 -3.80 9.33
C ARG A 221 10.17 -4.77 8.84
N ILE A 222 9.23 -5.10 9.72
CA ILE A 222 7.95 -5.73 9.36
C ILE A 222 6.80 -4.78 9.73
N ILE A 223 5.90 -4.49 8.79
CA ILE A 223 4.84 -3.49 8.95
C ILE A 223 3.47 -4.10 8.71
N PHE A 224 2.51 -3.82 9.59
CA PHE A 224 1.09 -4.13 9.37
C PHE A 224 0.32 -2.82 9.24
N TYR A 225 -0.26 -2.59 8.07
CA TYR A 225 -1.12 -1.45 7.80
C TYR A 225 -2.58 -1.85 8.05
N ASP A 226 -3.07 -1.60 9.27
CA ASP A 226 -4.46 -1.91 9.70
C ASP A 226 -4.88 -3.35 9.35
N CYS A 227 -4.01 -4.31 9.68
CA CYS A 227 -4.17 -5.72 9.35
C CYS A 227 -3.47 -6.67 10.35
N LEU A 228 -3.28 -6.24 11.61
CA LEU A 228 -2.62 -7.06 12.63
C LEU A 228 -3.63 -8.00 13.31
N TYR A 229 -3.83 -9.16 12.71
CA TYR A 229 -4.73 -10.19 13.22
C TYR A 229 -4.00 -11.21 14.09
N GLU A 230 -4.67 -11.82 15.07
CA GLU A 230 -4.07 -12.89 15.88
C GLU A 230 -3.80 -14.17 15.09
N LYS A 231 -4.80 -14.57 14.29
CA LYS A 231 -4.77 -15.81 13.51
C LYS A 231 -5.38 -15.57 12.13
N VAL A 232 -4.53 -15.54 11.11
CA VAL A 232 -4.89 -15.40 9.69
C VAL A 232 -3.92 -16.24 8.87
N SER A 233 -4.36 -17.43 8.47
CA SER A 233 -3.49 -18.44 7.85
C SER A 233 -2.21 -18.64 8.68
N GLY A 234 -2.38 -19.04 9.94
CA GLY A 234 -1.29 -19.16 10.91
C GLY A 234 -1.38 -18.17 12.07
N ASN A 235 -0.57 -18.40 13.11
CA ASN A 235 -0.46 -17.50 14.26
C ASN A 235 0.56 -16.38 13.98
N THR A 236 0.12 -15.14 14.05
CA THR A 236 0.95 -13.97 13.71
C THR A 236 2.11 -13.78 14.68
N ALA A 237 1.94 -14.06 15.97
CA ALA A 237 3.03 -13.97 16.94
C ALA A 237 4.13 -14.99 16.64
N GLU A 238 3.76 -16.23 16.28
CA GLU A 238 4.71 -17.26 15.85
C GLU A 238 5.45 -16.88 14.56
N ALA A 239 4.74 -16.31 13.59
CA ALA A 239 5.32 -15.81 12.34
C ALA A 239 6.40 -14.74 12.61
N LEU A 240 6.07 -13.76 13.46
CA LEU A 240 6.99 -12.68 13.82
C LEU A 240 8.16 -13.15 14.70
N ASN A 241 7.92 -14.11 15.61
CA ASN A 241 9.00 -14.76 16.36
C ASN A 241 9.95 -15.51 15.43
N ALA A 242 9.44 -16.21 14.41
CA ALA A 242 10.26 -16.87 13.40
C ALA A 242 11.10 -15.86 12.61
N ALA A 243 10.51 -14.73 12.21
CA ALA A 243 11.25 -13.65 11.57
C ALA A 243 12.35 -13.09 12.46
N ARG A 244 12.05 -12.78 13.73
CA ARG A 244 13.02 -12.23 14.70
C ARG A 244 14.17 -13.18 14.99
N ARG A 245 13.93 -14.49 15.03
CA ARG A 245 15.00 -15.49 15.19
C ARG A 245 16.01 -15.46 14.04
N ARG A 246 15.58 -15.09 12.84
CA ARG A 246 16.40 -15.10 11.61
C ARG A 246 17.04 -13.73 11.34
N ALA A 247 16.27 -12.65 11.47
CA ALA A 247 16.72 -11.27 11.27
C ALA A 247 17.51 -10.70 12.46
N GLY A 248 17.32 -11.28 13.66
CA GLY A 248 17.95 -10.81 14.89
C GLY A 248 17.11 -9.79 15.67
N PRO A 249 17.63 -9.34 16.84
CA PRO A 249 16.89 -8.49 17.77
C PRO A 249 16.71 -7.04 17.30
N SER A 250 17.44 -6.60 16.27
CA SER A 250 17.30 -5.28 15.66
C SER A 250 16.02 -5.14 14.82
N LEU A 251 15.38 -6.26 14.43
CA LEU A 251 14.15 -6.27 13.65
C LEU A 251 13.05 -5.43 14.29
N LYS A 252 12.62 -4.39 13.57
CA LYS A 252 11.54 -3.49 13.98
C LYS A 252 10.20 -4.03 13.50
N ILE A 253 9.20 -4.00 14.39
CA ILE A 253 7.83 -4.39 14.03
C ILE A 253 6.94 -3.16 14.26
N ILE A 254 6.22 -2.77 13.20
CA ILE A 254 5.33 -1.61 13.19
C ILE A 254 3.91 -2.08 12.92
N ALA A 255 2.93 -1.55 13.66
CA ALA A 255 1.52 -1.85 13.45
C ALA A 255 0.70 -0.57 13.49
N TYR A 256 0.03 -0.27 12.38
CA TYR A 256 -0.99 0.77 12.31
C TYR A 256 -2.32 0.20 12.77
N LYS A 257 -2.96 0.91 13.69
CA LYS A 257 -4.31 0.64 14.16
C LYS A 257 -5.17 1.82 13.76
N CYS A 258 -6.05 1.63 12.77
CA CYS A 258 -6.89 2.68 12.20
C CYS A 258 -8.36 2.36 12.37
N THR A 259 -8.75 1.09 12.16
CA THR A 259 -10.14 0.66 12.23
C THR A 259 -10.35 -0.46 13.24
N LYS A 260 -11.63 -0.66 13.62
CA LYS A 260 -12.04 -1.77 14.49
C LYS A 260 -11.86 -3.14 13.83
N ASN A 261 -12.10 -3.22 12.52
CA ASN A 261 -12.16 -4.49 11.80
C ASN A 261 -10.84 -4.86 11.11
N GLY A 262 -9.93 -3.90 10.93
CA GLY A 262 -8.59 -4.14 10.39
C GLY A 262 -7.66 -4.86 11.37
N ASN A 263 -8.01 -5.02 12.64
CA ASN A 263 -7.11 -5.65 13.61
C ASN A 263 -7.84 -6.62 14.53
N SER A 264 -7.09 -7.54 15.14
CA SER A 264 -7.60 -8.24 16.33
C SER A 264 -7.44 -7.33 17.54
N LEU A 265 -8.58 -6.91 18.11
CA LEU A 265 -8.65 -6.01 19.24
C LEU A 265 -9.25 -6.71 20.47
N ASP A 266 -8.78 -6.34 21.66
CA ASP A 266 -9.36 -6.79 22.92
C ASP A 266 -10.58 -5.95 23.30
N SER A 267 -11.23 -6.28 24.42
CA SER A 267 -12.41 -5.55 24.90
C SER A 267 -12.12 -4.09 25.26
N SER A 268 -10.86 -3.73 25.45
CA SER A 268 -10.39 -2.37 25.72
C SER A 268 -9.82 -1.70 24.47
N PHE A 269 -10.09 -2.25 23.28
CA PHE A 269 -9.66 -1.72 21.99
C PHE A 269 -8.13 -1.66 21.83
N ASN A 270 -7.36 -2.48 22.54
CA ASN A 270 -5.93 -2.62 22.32
C ASN A 270 -5.65 -3.71 21.27
N LEU A 271 -4.54 -3.60 20.53
CA LEU A 271 -4.07 -4.66 19.65
C LEU A 271 -3.79 -5.93 20.46
N SER A 272 -4.61 -6.96 20.26
CA SER A 272 -4.53 -8.18 21.08
C SER A 272 -3.21 -8.93 20.88
N VAL A 273 -2.64 -8.90 19.67
CA VAL A 273 -1.32 -9.50 19.39
C VAL A 273 -0.24 -8.83 20.23
N VAL A 274 -0.28 -7.50 20.36
CA VAL A 274 0.68 -6.72 21.17
C VAL A 274 0.47 -7.03 22.66
N ARG A 275 -0.79 -6.98 23.13
CA ARG A 275 -1.13 -7.26 24.55
C ARG A 275 -0.72 -8.65 25.00
N LYS A 276 -0.93 -9.67 24.16
CA LYS A 276 -0.57 -11.06 24.44
C LYS A 276 0.94 -11.32 24.29
N ASN A 277 1.68 -10.46 23.58
CA ASN A 277 3.10 -10.64 23.27
C ASN A 277 3.90 -9.33 23.44
N PRO A 278 3.97 -8.76 24.66
CA PRO A 278 4.56 -7.43 24.88
C PRO A 278 6.07 -7.34 24.57
N GLY A 279 6.80 -8.46 24.61
CA GLY A 279 8.21 -8.52 24.20
C GLY A 279 8.41 -8.59 22.68
N LEU A 280 7.35 -8.89 21.92
CA LEU A 280 7.41 -9.06 20.47
C LEU A 280 7.25 -7.72 19.77
N ILE A 281 6.20 -6.97 20.08
CA ILE A 281 5.92 -5.66 19.48
C ILE A 281 6.03 -4.62 20.59
N ARG A 282 6.98 -3.70 20.46
CA ARG A 282 7.14 -2.58 21.39
C ARG A 282 5.98 -1.61 21.24
N SER A 283 5.57 -0.96 22.33
CA SER A 283 4.57 0.11 22.31
C SER A 283 4.95 1.23 21.34
N ASP A 284 6.24 1.56 21.24
CA ASP A 284 6.74 2.57 20.29
C ASP A 284 6.54 2.16 18.82
N GLY A 285 6.37 0.86 18.53
CA GLY A 285 6.06 0.35 17.20
C GLY A 285 4.56 0.38 16.87
N VAL A 286 3.70 0.81 17.78
CA VAL A 286 2.24 0.89 17.54
C VAL A 286 1.88 2.32 17.15
N VAL A 287 1.42 2.47 15.92
CA VAL A 287 0.84 3.72 15.41
C VAL A 287 -0.67 3.64 15.59
N ASP A 288 -1.21 4.36 16.57
CA ASP A 288 -2.65 4.43 16.82
C ASP A 288 -3.26 5.67 16.16
N LEU A 289 -3.98 5.45 15.06
CA LEU A 289 -4.76 6.44 14.33
C LEU A 289 -6.27 6.25 14.56
N SER A 290 -6.68 5.32 15.42
CA SER A 290 -8.06 4.86 15.59
C SER A 290 -8.85 5.58 16.68
N TYR A 291 -8.20 6.43 17.48
CA TYR A 291 -8.77 6.90 18.73
C TYR A 291 -10.03 7.76 18.52
N MET A 292 -11.18 7.15 18.83
CA MET A 292 -12.52 7.72 18.94
C MET A 292 -12.69 8.73 20.09
N THR A 293 -11.64 9.38 20.60
CA THR A 293 -11.75 10.45 21.59
C THR A 293 -10.70 11.55 21.37
N ALA A 294 -11.09 12.53 20.53
CA ALA A 294 -10.94 13.98 20.73
C ALA A 294 -9.80 14.79 20.07
N SER A 295 -8.60 14.27 19.78
CA SER A 295 -7.52 15.16 19.29
C SER A 295 -7.03 14.85 17.86
N VAL A 296 -6.39 13.71 17.59
CA VAL A 296 -5.68 13.54 16.29
C VAL A 296 -6.50 12.80 15.22
N PHE A 297 -7.57 12.10 15.59
CA PHE A 297 -8.44 11.41 14.64
C PHE A 297 -9.02 12.33 13.54
N PRO A 298 -9.51 13.55 13.86
CA PRO A 298 -9.95 14.48 12.83
C PRO A 298 -8.85 14.82 11.82
N ALA A 299 -7.59 14.96 12.26
CA ALA A 299 -6.48 15.24 11.34
C ALA A 299 -6.20 14.08 10.40
N TYR A 300 -6.18 12.84 10.91
CA TYR A 300 -5.98 11.67 10.08
C TYR A 300 -7.07 11.57 9.00
N SER A 301 -8.34 11.52 9.39
CA SER A 301 -9.44 11.38 8.44
C SER A 301 -9.55 12.59 7.50
N ALA A 302 -9.32 13.81 7.98
CA ALA A 302 -9.34 15.00 7.13
C ALA A 302 -8.23 14.98 6.09
N LEU A 303 -7.00 14.58 6.46
CA LEU A 303 -5.86 14.52 5.54
C LEU A 303 -6.12 13.56 4.39
N ILE A 304 -6.47 12.31 4.70
CA ILE A 304 -6.62 11.26 3.70
C ILE A 304 -7.82 11.53 2.77
N THR A 305 -8.93 12.03 3.32
CA THR A 305 -10.12 12.34 2.52
C THR A 305 -9.97 13.62 1.72
N PHE A 306 -9.25 14.63 2.26
CA PHE A 306 -8.91 15.82 1.50
C PHE A 306 -8.15 15.46 0.22
N ARG A 307 -7.15 14.58 0.30
CA ARG A 307 -6.35 14.21 -0.88
C ARG A 307 -7.15 13.46 -1.94
N ALA A 308 -8.00 12.52 -1.52
CA ALA A 308 -8.91 11.84 -2.45
C ALA A 308 -9.89 12.84 -3.10
N LEU A 309 -10.45 13.75 -2.30
CA LEU A 309 -11.36 14.80 -2.77
C LEU A 309 -10.68 15.78 -3.72
N GLU A 310 -9.45 16.20 -3.40
CA GLU A 310 -8.64 17.11 -4.23
C GLU A 310 -8.39 16.52 -5.62
N SER A 311 -8.05 15.23 -5.69
CA SER A 311 -7.91 14.54 -6.97
C SER A 311 -9.21 14.46 -7.74
N GLY A 312 -10.33 14.15 -7.07
CA GLY A 312 -11.64 14.14 -7.70
C GLY A 312 -12.04 15.50 -8.28
N ILE A 313 -11.71 16.60 -7.60
CA ILE A 313 -11.95 17.97 -8.09
C ILE A 313 -11.02 18.28 -9.28
N ALA A 314 -9.74 17.93 -9.16
CA ALA A 314 -8.75 18.19 -10.21
C ALA A 314 -9.05 17.42 -11.51
N ASP A 315 -9.64 16.22 -11.40
CA ASP A 315 -10.14 15.43 -12.55
C ASP A 315 -11.54 15.85 -13.02
N GLY A 316 -12.17 16.84 -12.38
CA GLY A 316 -13.52 17.32 -12.70
C GLY A 316 -14.64 16.33 -12.34
N LEU A 317 -14.35 15.26 -11.59
CA LEU A 317 -15.33 14.26 -11.13
C LEU A 317 -16.24 14.83 -10.03
N ILE A 318 -15.71 15.75 -9.23
CA ILE A 318 -16.40 16.28 -8.06
C ILE A 318 -16.63 17.78 -8.20
N THR A 319 -17.89 18.18 -8.02
CA THR A 319 -18.28 19.57 -7.80
C THR A 319 -18.71 19.75 -6.35
N LEU A 320 -18.12 20.72 -5.66
CA LEU A 320 -18.42 20.98 -4.25
C LEU A 320 -19.67 21.85 -4.09
N THR A 321 -20.42 21.63 -3.00
CA THR A 321 -21.41 22.58 -2.50
C THR A 321 -20.72 23.83 -1.93
N SER A 322 -21.41 24.97 -1.88
CA SER A 322 -20.81 26.24 -1.43
C SER A 322 -20.17 26.16 -0.03
N SER A 323 -20.79 25.47 0.93
CA SER A 323 -20.25 25.33 2.28
C SER A 323 -19.00 24.44 2.35
N LEU A 324 -18.97 23.35 1.58
CA LEU A 324 -17.80 22.46 1.52
C LEU A 324 -16.65 23.12 0.75
N HIS A 325 -16.95 23.96 -0.24
CA HIS A 325 -15.95 24.69 -1.02
C HIS A 325 -15.06 25.56 -0.13
N THR A 326 -15.64 26.35 0.78
CA THR A 326 -14.86 27.17 1.73
C THR A 326 -13.97 26.31 2.63
N ALA A 327 -14.50 25.23 3.19
CA ALA A 327 -13.72 24.33 4.05
C ALA A 327 -12.58 23.63 3.28
N PHE A 328 -12.82 23.27 2.02
CA PHE A 328 -11.80 22.70 1.14
C PHE A 328 -10.68 23.69 0.84
N ASP A 329 -10.99 24.93 0.48
CA ASP A 329 -10.00 25.96 0.19
C ASP A 329 -9.12 26.30 1.41
N GLU A 330 -9.72 26.35 2.60
CA GLU A 330 -8.96 26.53 3.84
C GLU A 330 -8.04 25.34 4.11
N MET A 331 -8.54 24.11 3.94
CA MET A 331 -7.75 22.89 4.10
C MET A 331 -6.58 22.82 3.11
N LYS A 332 -6.81 23.21 1.85
CA LYS A 332 -5.79 23.22 0.78
C LYS A 332 -4.59 24.11 1.11
N ARG A 333 -4.79 25.19 1.86
CA ARG A 333 -3.70 26.11 2.26
C ARG A 333 -2.77 25.53 3.33
N ILE A 334 -3.25 24.55 4.09
CA ILE A 334 -2.54 24.02 5.27
C ILE A 334 -2.07 22.59 5.09
N VAL A 335 -2.57 21.87 4.09
CA VAL A 335 -2.28 20.44 3.91
C VAL A 335 -0.79 20.24 3.56
N PRO A 336 -0.06 19.39 4.30
CA PRO A 336 1.31 19.06 3.94
C PRO A 336 1.35 18.18 2.68
N ALA A 337 2.42 18.31 1.90
CA ALA A 337 2.66 17.45 0.75
C ALA A 337 2.68 15.95 1.13
N ARG A 338 2.23 15.10 0.20
CA ARG A 338 2.29 13.64 0.37
C ARG A 338 3.72 13.16 0.56
N GLY A 339 3.92 12.18 1.44
CA GLY A 339 5.25 11.70 1.85
C GLY A 339 6.01 12.61 2.83
N LYS A 340 5.42 13.72 3.31
CA LYS A 340 6.03 14.58 4.35
C LYS A 340 5.47 14.39 5.76
N VAL A 341 4.29 13.79 5.88
CA VAL A 341 3.63 13.60 7.17
C VAL A 341 4.22 12.38 7.88
N VAL A 342 4.55 12.54 9.16
CA VAL A 342 5.00 11.48 10.06
C VAL A 342 3.85 11.19 11.03
N SER A 343 3.42 9.92 11.08
CA SER A 343 2.26 9.52 11.86
C SER A 343 2.48 9.75 13.35
N GLN A 344 3.62 9.29 13.88
CA GLN A 344 3.98 9.44 15.29
C GLN A 344 5.50 9.56 15.49
N SER A 345 5.93 10.54 16.30
CA SER A 345 7.35 10.82 16.53
C SER A 345 8.08 9.70 17.27
N ASN A 346 7.43 9.04 18.23
CA ASN A 346 8.02 7.93 18.99
C ASN A 346 8.26 6.71 18.09
N THR A 347 7.34 6.39 17.18
CA THR A 347 7.55 5.33 16.18
C THR A 347 8.69 5.67 15.24
N TRP A 348 8.76 6.92 14.76
CA TRP A 348 9.88 7.37 13.96
C TRP A 348 11.21 7.17 14.70
N SER A 349 11.31 7.61 15.96
CA SER A 349 12.52 7.42 16.77
C SER A 349 12.85 5.97 17.06
N TYR A 350 11.85 5.12 17.24
CA TYR A 350 12.04 3.68 17.41
C TYR A 350 12.64 3.02 16.15
N VAL A 351 12.20 3.44 14.97
CA VAL A 351 12.62 2.87 13.68
C VAL A 351 13.97 3.43 13.24
N PHE A 352 14.14 4.75 13.25
CA PHE A 352 15.30 5.45 12.67
C PHE A 352 16.32 5.95 13.70
N GLY A 353 16.05 5.81 15.00
CA GLY A 353 17.02 6.16 16.05
C GLY A 353 17.19 7.66 16.33
N GLY A 354 16.23 8.51 15.94
CA GLY A 354 16.30 9.96 16.16
C GLY A 354 14.96 10.66 15.92
N SER A 355 14.96 11.99 15.97
CA SER A 355 13.77 12.79 15.61
C SER A 355 13.54 12.79 14.10
N PRO A 356 12.30 13.00 13.63
CA PRO A 356 12.04 13.27 12.22
C PRO A 356 12.89 14.43 11.68
N PRO A 357 13.36 14.35 10.43
CA PRO A 357 13.99 15.48 9.73
C PRO A 357 13.12 16.73 9.78
N SER A 358 13.75 17.91 9.75
CA SER A 358 13.06 19.21 9.85
C SER A 358 12.08 19.50 8.70
N ASP A 359 12.23 18.84 7.56
CA ASP A 359 11.34 18.96 6.41
C ASP A 359 10.10 18.05 6.50
N LYS A 360 9.99 17.25 7.58
CA LYS A 360 8.82 16.43 7.90
C LYS A 360 7.88 17.14 8.85
N VAL A 361 6.61 16.79 8.78
CA VAL A 361 5.55 17.38 9.61
C VAL A 361 4.93 16.28 10.45
N LEU A 362 4.96 16.42 11.78
CA LEU A 362 4.23 15.52 12.68
C LEU A 362 2.73 15.74 12.53
N LEU A 363 1.96 14.65 12.35
CA LEU A 363 0.49 14.71 12.24
C LEU A 363 -0.14 15.43 13.45
N SER A 364 0.37 15.18 14.65
CA SER A 364 -0.11 15.81 15.89
C SER A 364 0.17 17.31 15.95
N SER A 365 1.36 17.76 15.55
CA SER A 365 1.71 19.18 15.51
C SER A 365 0.89 19.91 14.46
N TRP A 366 0.77 19.33 13.25
CA TRP A 366 -0.08 19.89 12.20
C TRP A 366 -1.54 20.02 12.64
N TYR A 367 -2.08 19.02 13.33
CA TYR A 367 -3.40 19.11 13.94
C TYR A 367 -3.50 20.28 14.91
N LYS A 368 -2.57 20.36 15.87
CA LYS A 368 -2.58 21.39 16.91
C LYS A 368 -2.54 22.81 16.32
N ASP A 369 -1.69 23.01 15.31
CA ASP A 369 -1.49 24.33 14.70
C ASP A 369 -2.68 24.74 13.81
N ASN A 370 -3.49 23.79 13.34
CA ASN A 370 -4.56 24.01 12.37
C ASN A 370 -5.93 23.48 12.82
N GLU A 371 -6.11 23.27 14.11
CA GLU A 371 -7.24 22.53 14.70
C GLU A 371 -8.60 23.02 14.20
N ARG A 372 -8.79 24.34 14.13
CA ARG A 372 -10.05 24.97 13.68
C ARG A 372 -10.42 24.57 12.26
N VAL A 373 -9.47 24.68 11.33
CA VAL A 373 -9.67 24.39 9.90
C VAL A 373 -9.92 22.90 9.70
N ILE A 374 -9.11 22.05 10.36
CA ILE A 374 -9.23 20.59 10.27
C ILE A 374 -10.59 20.13 10.82
N LYS A 375 -11.03 20.64 11.97
CA LYS A 375 -12.34 20.31 12.54
C LYS A 375 -13.49 20.77 11.67
N GLN A 376 -13.38 21.95 11.05
CA GLN A 376 -14.37 22.45 10.12
C GLN A 376 -14.49 21.54 8.90
N PHE A 377 -13.39 21.20 8.23
CA PHE A 377 -13.39 20.25 7.11
C PHE A 377 -13.94 18.88 7.53
N TYR A 378 -13.47 18.34 8.66
CA TYR A 378 -13.91 17.05 9.20
C TYR A 378 -15.43 17.00 9.46
N SER A 379 -16.04 18.11 9.87
CA SER A 379 -17.49 18.17 10.10
C SER A 379 -18.34 17.88 8.85
N HIS A 380 -17.73 18.00 7.65
CA HIS A 380 -18.36 17.68 6.37
C HIS A 380 -18.18 16.22 5.92
N LEU A 381 -17.49 15.35 6.70
CA LEU A 381 -17.30 13.95 6.33
C LEU A 381 -18.63 13.23 6.03
N GLY A 382 -19.63 13.41 6.89
CA GLY A 382 -20.99 12.90 6.71
C GLY A 382 -21.07 11.38 6.55
N SER A 383 -21.90 10.91 5.62
CA SER A 383 -22.16 9.48 5.36
C SER A 383 -22.33 9.27 3.87
N ILE A 384 -22.04 8.07 3.36
CA ILE A 384 -22.27 7.70 1.95
C ILE A 384 -23.70 7.92 1.47
N THR A 385 -24.67 7.97 2.38
CA THR A 385 -26.08 8.21 2.06
C THR A 385 -26.48 9.69 2.16
N LYS A 386 -25.61 10.54 2.69
CA LYS A 386 -25.87 11.98 2.86
C LYS A 386 -25.31 12.74 1.66
N SER A 387 -26.21 13.21 0.79
CA SER A 387 -25.88 14.04 -0.37
C SER A 387 -24.97 15.21 0.01
N GLY A 388 -23.91 15.39 -0.79
CA GLY A 388 -22.97 16.50 -0.67
C GLY A 388 -21.99 16.37 0.49
N SER A 389 -21.96 15.22 1.17
CA SER A 389 -20.92 14.92 2.17
C SER A 389 -19.66 14.37 1.49
N ILE A 390 -18.50 14.52 2.14
CA ILE A 390 -17.23 14.07 1.58
C ILE A 390 -17.25 12.55 1.30
N ARG A 391 -17.82 11.74 2.19
CA ARG A 391 -17.92 10.28 1.98
C ARG A 391 -18.79 9.92 0.78
N GLU A 392 -19.93 10.59 0.61
CA GLU A 392 -20.78 10.39 -0.57
C GLU A 392 -20.08 10.82 -1.85
N LEU A 393 -19.36 11.95 -1.85
CA LEU A 393 -18.61 12.41 -3.00
C LEU A 393 -17.44 11.47 -3.37
N ILE A 394 -16.68 10.98 -2.38
CA ILE A 394 -15.57 10.06 -2.62
C ILE A 394 -16.10 8.71 -3.12
N TRP A 395 -17.01 8.07 -2.38
CA TRP A 395 -17.45 6.71 -2.69
C TRP A 395 -18.46 6.64 -3.84
N GLY A 396 -19.31 7.66 -3.99
CA GLY A 396 -20.21 7.82 -5.13
C GLY A 396 -19.46 8.01 -6.46
N ASN A 397 -18.26 8.60 -6.41
CA ASN A 397 -17.35 8.72 -7.57
C ASN A 397 -16.26 7.65 -7.62
N GLN A 398 -16.31 6.65 -6.72
CA GLN A 398 -15.33 5.57 -6.63
C GLN A 398 -13.89 6.10 -6.58
N LEU A 399 -13.57 7.01 -5.68
CA LEU A 399 -12.19 7.45 -5.41
C LEU A 399 -11.65 6.66 -4.22
N PRO A 400 -10.52 5.92 -4.34
CA PRO A 400 -9.52 5.94 -5.40
C PRO A 400 -9.63 4.75 -6.39
N GLY A 401 -10.84 4.37 -6.77
CA GLY A 401 -11.09 3.36 -7.83
C GLY A 401 -12.03 2.23 -7.40
N TRP A 402 -12.49 2.23 -6.15
CA TRP A 402 -13.43 1.24 -5.61
C TRP A 402 -14.46 1.93 -4.72
N SER A 403 -15.61 1.28 -4.55
CA SER A 403 -16.59 1.71 -3.57
C SER A 403 -16.14 1.32 -2.16
N GLY A 404 -16.47 2.17 -1.19
CA GLY A 404 -16.25 1.95 0.23
C GLY A 404 -17.52 2.28 1.02
N GLY A 405 -17.46 2.03 2.33
CA GLY A 405 -18.52 2.36 3.27
C GLY A 405 -18.14 3.51 4.21
N ASP A 406 -19.06 3.85 5.11
CA ASP A 406 -18.78 4.79 6.19
C ASP A 406 -17.64 4.27 7.08
N GLY A 407 -16.55 5.04 7.17
CA GLY A 407 -15.38 4.70 7.98
C GLY A 407 -14.32 3.90 7.23
N GLU A 408 -14.65 3.32 6.07
CA GLU A 408 -13.73 2.54 5.23
C GLU A 408 -12.58 3.40 4.70
N GLU A 409 -12.77 4.71 4.60
CA GLU A 409 -11.71 5.62 4.17
C GLU A 409 -10.48 5.53 5.07
N ASN A 410 -10.67 5.27 6.37
CA ASN A 410 -9.61 5.13 7.36
C ASN A 410 -8.83 3.81 7.22
N HIS A 411 -9.35 2.85 6.46
CA HIS A 411 -8.62 1.65 6.09
C HIS A 411 -7.98 1.87 4.71
N ASP A 412 -8.82 2.19 3.72
CA ASP A 412 -8.42 2.24 2.31
C ASP A 412 -7.43 3.35 1.96
N LEU A 413 -7.57 4.51 2.59
CA LEU A 413 -6.72 5.66 2.29
C LEU A 413 -5.51 5.76 3.24
N LEU A 414 -5.21 4.71 4.02
CA LEU A 414 -4.05 4.64 4.90
C LEU A 414 -2.72 4.60 4.13
N LEU A 415 -2.59 3.66 3.19
CA LEU A 415 -1.37 3.43 2.43
C LEU A 415 -0.88 4.67 1.64
N PRO A 416 -1.74 5.40 0.91
CA PRO A 416 -1.35 6.59 0.17
C PRO A 416 -0.59 7.63 1.00
N ASP A 417 -0.91 7.73 2.29
CA ASP A 417 -0.35 8.73 3.19
C ASP A 417 0.86 8.20 3.97
N PHE A 418 0.79 6.96 4.45
CA PHE A 418 1.73 6.47 5.45
C PHE A 418 2.65 5.35 4.98
N ALA A 419 2.43 4.76 3.80
CA ALA A 419 3.36 3.76 3.27
C ALA A 419 4.79 4.32 3.13
N TRP A 420 4.90 5.58 2.72
CA TRP A 420 6.14 6.36 2.58
C TRP A 420 7.02 6.44 3.82
N GLU A 421 6.41 6.29 5.00
CA GLU A 421 7.09 6.50 6.27
C GLU A 421 8.08 5.37 6.56
N TYR A 422 7.66 4.12 6.28
CA TYR A 422 8.43 2.94 6.69
C TYR A 422 8.59 1.89 5.60
N LEU A 423 7.84 1.95 4.48
CA LEU A 423 7.93 0.99 3.38
C LEU A 423 9.19 1.17 2.54
N THR A 424 9.80 2.36 2.53
CA THR A 424 11.00 2.63 1.75
C THR A 424 12.23 1.89 2.36
N PRO A 425 13.00 1.12 1.56
CA PRO A 425 13.98 0.15 2.05
C PRO A 425 15.30 0.73 2.56
#